data_AF-A0A6A1TQK8-F1
#
_entry.id   AF-A0A6A1TQK8-F1
#
_cell.length_a   1.000
_cell.length_b   1.000
_cell.length_c   1.000
_cell.angle_alpha   90.00
_cell.angle_beta   90.00
_cell.angle_gamma   90.00
#
_symmetry.space_group_name_H-M   'P 1'
#
loop_
_entity.id
_entity.type
_entity.pdbx_description
1 polymer ?
#
loop_
_entity_poly.entity_id
_entity_poly.type
_entity_poly.pdbx_seq_one_letter_code
_entity_poly.pdbx_strand_id
1 'polypeptide(L)'
;MANIISNVAIHDLQRVDDVYRLIPGNSAIVVTNTVQRLVDELHKLYARRPSKAYGKFAQDVINYPTSIVLKRYLEAQLDFGDLTLTLMNTLQKNAQAKAASTGGHVFFAFFSTKRTSIF
;
A
#
# COMPACT_ATOMS: atom_id res chain seq x y z
N MET A 1 2.20 20.60 -4.74
CA MET A 1 0.93 20.41 -5.48
C MET A 1 0.19 19.25 -4.86
N ALA A 2 -1.14 19.32 -4.79
CA ALA A 2 -1.95 18.23 -4.23
C ALA A 2 -1.99 17.04 -5.19
N ASN A 3 -1.83 15.83 -4.64
CA ASN A 3 -2.02 14.59 -5.37
C ASN A 3 -3.51 14.37 -5.68
N ILE A 4 -3.82 13.69 -6.77
CA ILE A 4 -5.19 13.23 -7.06
C ILE A 4 -5.31 11.80 -6.52
N ILE A 5 -6.05 11.63 -5.44
CA ILE A 5 -6.25 10.34 -4.78
C ILE A 5 -7.48 9.65 -5.40
N SER A 6 -7.28 8.45 -5.92
CA SER A 6 -8.37 7.65 -6.50
C SER A 6 -8.97 6.70 -5.46
N ASN A 7 -8.13 6.04 -4.64
CA ASN A 7 -8.58 5.03 -3.69
C ASN A 7 -7.69 5.02 -2.43
N VAL A 8 -8.30 4.69 -1.29
CA VAL A 8 -7.62 4.58 0.00
C VAL A 8 -8.19 3.41 0.80
N ALA A 9 -7.30 2.65 1.44
CA ALA A 9 -7.65 1.54 2.30
C ALA A 9 -6.76 1.52 3.55
N ILE A 10 -7.31 1.05 4.67
CA ILE A 10 -6.55 0.76 5.89
C ILE A 10 -6.84 -0.67 6.28
N HIS A 11 -5.80 -1.43 6.59
CA HIS A 11 -5.91 -2.77 7.16
C HIS A 11 -5.00 -2.90 8.36
N ASP A 12 -5.33 -3.82 9.24
CA ASP A 12 -4.51 -4.09 10.42
C ASP A 12 -3.85 -5.45 10.30
N LEU A 13 -2.60 -5.52 10.76
CA LEU A 13 -1.90 -6.77 10.98
C LEU A 13 -1.64 -6.88 12.47
N GLN A 14 -2.39 -7.72 13.17
CA GLN A 14 -2.22 -7.92 14.61
C GLN A 14 -1.31 -9.11 14.87
N ARG A 15 -0.45 -9.02 15.89
CA ARG A 15 0.31 -10.16 16.42
C ARG A 15 -0.34 -10.60 17.72
N VAL A 16 -0.90 -11.80 17.74
CA VAL A 16 -1.51 -12.42 18.92
C VAL A 16 -0.88 -13.80 19.08
N ASP A 17 -0.28 -14.06 20.24
CA ASP A 17 0.40 -15.33 20.55
C ASP A 17 1.37 -15.80 19.45
N ASP A 18 2.20 -14.87 18.95
CA ASP A 18 3.16 -15.09 17.85
C ASP A 18 2.57 -15.48 16.48
N VAL A 19 1.26 -15.36 16.33
CA VAL A 19 0.54 -15.51 15.07
C VAL A 19 0.15 -14.13 14.55
N TYR A 20 0.47 -13.87 13.28
CA TYR A 20 0.00 -12.66 12.60
C TYR A 20 -1.38 -12.89 11.99
N ARG A 21 -2.35 -12.06 12.39
CA ARG A 21 -3.71 -12.05 11.86
C ARG A 21 -3.96 -10.76 11.08
N LEU A 22 -4.29 -10.90 9.80
CA LEU A 22 -4.86 -9.81 9.01
C LEU A 22 -6.29 -9.53 9.47
N ILE A 23 -6.58 -8.26 9.74
CA ILE A 23 -7.93 -7.73 9.91
C ILE A 23 -8.20 -6.82 8.71
N PRO A 24 -9.08 -7.25 7.78
CA PRO A 24 -9.57 -6.39 6.72
C PRO A 24 -10.23 -5.13 7.32
N GLY A 25 -9.69 -3.95 7.02
CA GLY A 25 -10.39 -2.69 7.29
C GLY A 25 -11.16 -2.20 6.06
N ASN A 26 -11.48 -0.91 6.06
CA ASN A 26 -12.33 -0.30 5.04
C ASN A 26 -11.50 0.06 3.78
N SER A 27 -11.87 -0.51 2.63
CA SER A 27 -11.28 -0.20 1.31
C SER A 27 -12.03 0.88 0.53
N ALA A 28 -13.15 1.37 1.06
CA ALA A 28 -13.98 2.45 0.52
C ALA A 28 -13.92 3.71 1.40
N ILE A 29 -12.73 4.05 1.89
CA ILE A 29 -12.53 5.26 2.71
C ILE A 29 -12.77 6.49 1.83
N VAL A 30 -13.72 7.33 2.25
CA VAL A 30 -13.97 8.62 1.60
C VAL A 30 -12.74 9.50 1.71
N VAL A 31 -12.31 10.08 0.59
CA VAL A 31 -11.18 11.03 0.55
C VAL A 31 -11.64 12.34 1.20
N THR A 32 -11.32 12.49 2.49
CA THR A 32 -11.53 13.73 3.24
C THR A 32 -10.32 14.66 3.11
N ASN A 33 -10.46 15.92 3.53
CA ASN A 33 -9.34 16.87 3.61
C ASN A 33 -8.18 16.33 4.47
N THR A 34 -8.48 15.56 5.51
CA THR A 34 -7.45 14.92 6.36
C THR A 34 -6.68 13.85 5.59
N VAL A 35 -7.38 13.01 4.82
CA VAL A 35 -6.76 11.98 3.97
C VAL A 35 -5.91 12.63 2.87
N GLN A 36 -6.43 13.68 2.23
CA GLN A 36 -5.69 14.45 1.23
C GLN A 36 -4.38 15.01 1.79
N ARG A 37 -4.45 15.69 2.94
CA ARG A 37 -3.27 16.26 3.60
C ARG A 37 -2.26 15.19 3.99
N LEU A 38 -2.72 14.03 4.48
CA LEU A 38 -1.86 12.92 4.85
C LEU A 38 -1.05 12.40 3.65
N VAL A 39 -1.73 12.10 2.54
CA VAL A 39 -1.06 11.59 1.33
C VAL A 39 -0.10 12.63 0.74
N ASP A 40 -0.50 13.90 0.73
CA ASP A 40 0.34 14.99 0.22
C ASP A 40 1.63 15.18 1.03
N GLU A 41 1.54 15.21 2.36
CA GLU A 41 2.72 15.35 3.22
C GLU A 41 3.60 14.09 3.20
N LEU A 42 3.03 12.89 3.16
CA LEU A 42 3.80 11.65 2.99
C LEU A 42 4.55 11.66 1.66
N HIS A 43 3.87 11.93 0.54
CA HIS A 43 4.51 11.96 -0.77
C HIS A 43 5.65 13.00 -0.81
N LYS A 44 5.42 14.20 -0.27
CA LYS A 44 6.44 15.26 -0.16
C LYS A 44 7.62 14.86 0.71
N LEU A 45 7.40 14.13 1.81
CA LEU A 45 8.46 13.64 2.70
C LEU A 45 9.34 12.59 2.02
N TYR A 46 8.73 11.65 1.29
CA TYR A 46 9.48 10.60 0.59
C TYR A 46 10.19 11.12 -0.67
N ALA A 47 9.62 12.09 -1.39
CA ALA A 47 10.25 12.73 -2.54
C ALA A 47 11.60 13.40 -2.21
N ARG A 48 11.82 13.81 -0.95
CA ARG A 48 13.06 14.43 -0.48
C ARG A 48 14.20 13.44 -0.17
N ARG A 49 13.94 12.12 -0.21
CA ARG A 49 14.89 11.07 0.24
C ARG A 49 15.33 10.16 -0.92
N PRO A 50 16.35 10.52 -1.72
CA PRO A 50 16.70 9.81 -2.96
C PRO A 50 17.03 8.31 -2.81
N SER A 51 17.54 7.85 -1.66
CA SER A 51 17.97 6.46 -1.44
C SER A 51 16.98 5.56 -0.68
N LYS A 52 15.86 6.11 -0.16
CA LYS A 52 14.87 5.37 0.64
C LYS A 52 13.43 5.53 0.14
N ALA A 53 13.26 6.12 -1.04
CA ALA A 53 11.95 6.58 -1.51
C ALA A 53 11.05 5.43 -1.99
N TYR A 54 11.60 4.42 -2.66
CA TYR A 54 10.80 3.40 -3.35
C TYR A 54 11.40 2.01 -3.24
N GLY A 55 10.57 1.02 -2.91
CA GLY A 55 10.95 -0.39 -3.01
C GLY A 55 11.03 -0.86 -4.46
N LYS A 56 11.76 -1.95 -4.71
CA LYS A 56 11.73 -2.67 -5.98
C LYS A 56 10.86 -3.91 -5.85
N PHE A 57 10.17 -4.29 -6.92
CA PHE A 57 9.47 -5.56 -6.96
C PHE A 57 10.48 -6.71 -7.00
N ALA A 58 10.16 -7.79 -6.29
CA ALA A 58 10.93 -9.03 -6.36
C ALA A 58 10.80 -9.65 -7.75
N GLN A 59 11.87 -10.31 -8.21
CA GLN A 59 11.84 -11.09 -9.45
C GLN A 59 11.05 -12.40 -9.28
N ASP A 60 11.07 -12.97 -8.08
CA ASP A 60 10.27 -14.13 -7.72
C ASP A 60 8.82 -13.74 -7.49
N VAL A 61 8.06 -13.71 -8.57
CA VAL A 61 6.63 -13.38 -8.58
C VAL A 61 5.75 -14.49 -8.00
N ILE A 62 6.29 -15.70 -7.75
CA ILE A 62 5.55 -16.81 -7.15
C ILE A 62 5.42 -16.57 -5.64
N ASN A 63 6.54 -16.28 -4.97
CA ASN A 63 6.55 -16.03 -3.54
C ASN A 63 6.20 -14.57 -3.18
N TYR A 64 6.41 -13.62 -4.11
CA TYR A 64 6.17 -12.19 -3.91
C TYR A 64 5.36 -11.59 -5.08
N PRO A 65 4.06 -11.90 -5.19
CA PRO A 65 3.25 -11.62 -6.38
C PRO A 65 2.84 -10.14 -6.55
N THR A 66 3.38 -9.21 -5.76
CA THR A 66 2.98 -7.80 -5.73
C THR A 66 2.88 -7.16 -7.12
N SER A 67 3.87 -7.40 -7.99
CA SER A 67 3.89 -6.84 -9.36
C SER A 67 2.75 -7.38 -10.23
N ILE A 68 2.44 -8.67 -10.13
CA ILE A 68 1.37 -9.32 -10.88
C ILE A 68 0.00 -8.81 -10.42
N VAL A 69 -0.22 -8.73 -9.11
CA VAL A 69 -1.50 -8.28 -8.55
C VAL A 69 -1.74 -6.81 -8.88
N LEU A 70 -0.70 -5.96 -8.78
CA LEU A 70 -0.79 -4.56 -9.18
C LEU A 70 -1.10 -4.41 -10.68
N LYS A 71 -0.48 -5.23 -11.54
CA LYS A 71 -0.77 -5.23 -12.98
C LYS A 71 -2.25 -5.56 -13.25
N ARG A 72 -2.80 -6.60 -12.60
CA ARG A 72 -4.22 -6.97 -12.74
C ARG A 72 -5.16 -5.85 -12.31
N TYR A 73 -4.84 -5.13 -11.23
CA TYR A 73 -5.60 -3.95 -10.82
C TYR A 73 -5.57 -2.84 -11.88
N LEU A 74 -4.39 -2.54 -12.44
CA LEU A 74 -4.24 -1.53 -13.49
C LEU A 74 -4.96 -1.91 -14.80
N GLU A 75 -5.09 -3.21 -15.08
CA GLU A 75 -5.84 -3.77 -16.21
C GLU A 75 -7.35 -3.93 -15.91
N ALA A 76 -7.83 -3.38 -14.79
CA ALA A 76 -9.23 -3.45 -14.34
C ALA A 76 -9.78 -4.89 -14.15
N GLN A 77 -8.90 -5.86 -13.89
CA GLN A 77 -9.24 -7.26 -13.61
C GLN A 77 -9.36 -7.58 -12.11
N LEU A 78 -9.18 -6.57 -11.27
CA LEU A 78 -9.16 -6.65 -9.81
C LEU A 78 -9.61 -5.31 -9.26
N ASP A 79 -10.41 -5.29 -8.19
CA ASP A 79 -10.73 -4.04 -7.50
C ASP A 79 -9.63 -3.64 -6.51
N PHE A 80 -9.75 -2.43 -5.94
CA PHE A 80 -8.75 -1.91 -5.01
C PHE A 80 -8.74 -2.64 -3.66
N GLY A 81 -9.90 -3.14 -3.19
CA GLY A 81 -9.99 -3.91 -1.97
C GLY A 81 -9.29 -5.25 -2.09
N ASP A 82 -9.54 -5.97 -3.18
CA ASP A 82 -8.91 -7.25 -3.49
C ASP A 82 -7.39 -7.10 -3.70
N LEU A 83 -6.95 -6.02 -4.36
CA LEU A 83 -5.54 -5.67 -4.48
C LEU A 83 -4.91 -5.55 -3.08
N THR A 84 -5.45 -4.66 -2.24
CA THR A 84 -4.86 -4.34 -0.94
C THR A 84 -4.91 -5.53 0.03
N LEU A 85 -5.97 -6.33 0.00
CA LEU A 85 -6.05 -7.59 0.74
C LEU A 85 -5.01 -8.62 0.29
N THR A 86 -4.79 -8.77 -1.02
CA THR A 86 -3.77 -9.69 -1.54
C THR A 86 -2.36 -9.25 -1.12
N LEU A 87 -2.09 -7.95 -1.12
CA LEU A 87 -0.82 -7.38 -0.62
C LEU A 87 -0.66 -7.62 0.89
N MET A 88 -1.73 -7.45 1.67
CA MET A 88 -1.71 -7.72 3.11
C MET A 88 -1.49 -9.20 3.43
N ASN A 89 -2.09 -10.12 2.67
CA ASN A 89 -1.84 -11.56 2.80
C ASN A 89 -0.37 -11.90 2.55
N THR A 90 0.26 -11.26 1.57
CA THR A 90 1.70 -11.40 1.30
C THR A 90 2.53 -10.84 2.46
N LEU A 91 2.14 -9.70 3.03
CA LEU A 91 2.80 -9.12 4.20
C LEU A 91 2.68 -10.04 5.43
N GLN A 92 1.50 -10.59 5.71
CA GLN A 92 1.26 -11.52 6.82
C GLN A 92 2.19 -12.74 6.74
N LYS A 93 2.26 -13.40 5.57
CA LYS A 93 3.15 -14.55 5.35
C LYS A 93 4.61 -14.21 5.64
N ASN A 94 5.07 -13.05 5.16
CA ASN A 94 6.44 -12.59 5.37
C ASN A 94 6.73 -12.21 6.82
N ALA A 95 5.77 -11.59 7.51
CA ALA A 95 5.89 -11.26 8.92
C ALA A 95 5.99 -12.53 9.80
N GLN A 96 5.21 -13.56 9.48
CA GLN A 96 5.27 -14.86 10.15
C GLN A 96 6.65 -15.52 9.97
N ALA A 97 7.22 -15.47 8.76
CA ALA A 97 8.49 -16.12 8.47
C ALA A 97 9.71 -15.45 9.13
N LYS A 98 9.64 -14.15 9.43
CA LYS A 98 10.80 -13.37 9.94
C LYS A 98 10.66 -12.89 11.39
N ALA A 99 9.54 -13.17 12.06
CA ALA A 99 9.24 -12.93 13.49
C ALA A 99 9.69 -11.57 14.10
N ALA A 100 9.90 -10.54 13.28
CA ALA A 100 10.54 -9.29 13.68
C ALA A 100 9.58 -8.09 13.81
N SER A 101 8.27 -8.31 13.68
CA SER A 101 7.25 -7.26 13.67
C SER A 101 6.36 -7.34 14.91
N THR A 102 5.89 -6.19 15.40
CA THR A 102 4.90 -6.10 16.50
C THR A 102 3.46 -6.08 15.99
N GLY A 103 3.26 -6.21 14.67
CA GLY A 103 2.01 -5.82 14.03
C GLY A 103 1.90 -4.31 13.82
N GLY A 104 0.75 -3.85 13.30
CA GLY A 104 0.45 -2.44 13.08
C GLY A 104 -0.61 -2.18 12.02
N HIS A 105 -0.80 -0.90 11.71
CA HIS A 105 -1.72 -0.43 10.66
C HIS A 105 -0.99 -0.26 9.33
N VAL A 106 -1.63 -0.67 8.24
CA VAL A 106 -1.12 -0.48 6.89
C VAL A 106 -2.09 0.37 6.10
N PHE A 107 -1.63 1.58 5.75
CA PHE A 107 -2.36 2.53 4.94
C PHE A 107 -1.95 2.39 3.48
N PHE A 108 -2.92 2.15 2.60
CA PHE A 108 -2.75 2.14 1.16
C PHE A 108 -3.41 3.37 0.55
N ALA A 109 -2.72 4.05 -0.35
CA ALA A 109 -3.30 5.09 -1.19
C ALA A 109 -2.85 4.90 -2.64
N PHE A 110 -3.82 4.83 -3.54
CA PHE A 110 -3.59 4.90 -4.98
C PHE A 110 -3.85 6.33 -5.45
N PHE A 111 -2.81 7.00 -5.93
CA PHE A 111 -2.88 8.41 -6.32
C PHE A 111 -1.99 8.69 -7.53
N SER A 112 -2.31 9.75 -8.25
CA SER A 112 -1.47 10.31 -9.30
C SER A 112 -0.99 11.70 -8.90
N THR A 113 0.25 12.02 -9.29
CA THR A 113 0.79 13.36 -9.14
C THR A 113 0.61 14.09 -10.46
N LYS A 114 0.02 15.28 -10.44
CA LYS A 114 0.08 16.19 -11.59
C LYS A 114 1.54 16.56 -11.81
N ARG A 115 2.20 15.96 -12.81
CA ARG A 115 3.45 16.49 -13.35
C ARG A 115 3.09 17.55 -14.36
N THR A 116 3.43 18.80 -14.09
CA THR A 116 3.43 19.84 -15.11
C THR A 116 4.46 19.43 -16.16
N SER A 117 4.02 19.18 -17.40
CA SER A 117 4.94 19.15 -18.54
C SER A 117 5.54 20.55 -18.63
N ILE A 118 6.84 20.65 -18.37
CA ILE A 118 7.65 21.81 -18.75
C ILE A 118 8.40 21.44 -20.02
N PHE A 119 7.65 21.05 -21.06
CA PHE A 119 8.02 21.04 -22.47
C PHE A 119 6.72 21.04 -23.28
#